data_AF-A0A496PX21-F1
#
_entry.id   AF-A0A496PX21-F1
#
_cell.length_a   1.000
_cell.length_b   1.000
_cell.length_c   1.000
_cell.angle_alpha   90.00
_cell.angle_beta   90.00
_cell.angle_gamma   90.00
#
_symmetry.space_group_name_H-M   'P 1'
#
loop_
_entity.id
_entity.type
_entity.pdbx_description
1 polymer ?
#
loop_
_entity_poly.entity_id
_entity_poly.type
_entity_poly.pdbx_seq_one_letter_code
_entity_poly.pdbx_strand_id
1 'polypeptide(L)' 'LGVDFSHTWSCYRGGEMHCGRCGTCVERREAFLRAGLVDPTSYHHTDPLPPKPVTGEGV' A
#
# COMPACT_ATOMS: atom_id res chain seq x y z
N LEU A 1 -6.24 11.03 16.15
CA LEU A 1 -6.67 9.63 15.91
C LEU A 1 -5.43 8.76 16.02
N GLY A 2 -5.16 8.19 17.20
CA GLY A 2 -4.01 7.31 17.46
C GLY A 2 -4.25 5.91 16.90
N VAL A 3 -4.48 5.81 15.59
CA VAL A 3 -4.80 4.56 14.91
C VAL A 3 -3.49 3.85 14.59
N ASP A 4 -3.37 2.62 15.10
CA ASP A 4 -2.25 1.75 14.78
C ASP A 4 -2.49 1.04 13.44
N PHE A 5 -1.84 1.54 12.39
CA PHE A 5 -1.95 0.97 11.05
C PHE A 5 -1.25 -0.39 10.91
N SER A 6 -0.49 -0.85 11.91
CA SER A 6 0.12 -2.18 11.90
C SER A 6 -0.91 -3.31 12.04
N HIS A 7 -2.07 -3.01 12.64
CA HIS A 7 -3.17 -3.97 12.81
C HIS A 7 -4.17 -3.94 11.64
N THR A 8 -3.93 -3.11 10.62
CA THR A 8 -4.85 -2.95 9.48
C THR A 8 -4.43 -3.82 8.31
N TRP A 9 -5.42 -4.44 7.67
CA TRP A 9 -5.21 -5.30 6.51
C TRP A 9 -5.78 -4.68 5.24
N SER A 10 -4.95 -4.48 4.22
CA SER A 10 -5.33 -3.86 2.94
C SER A 10 -5.22 -4.83 1.75
N CYS A 11 -4.51 -5.94 1.90
CA CYS A 11 -4.24 -6.85 0.79
C CYS A 11 -5.46 -7.71 0.44
N TYR A 12 -5.97 -7.68 -0.79
CA TYR A 12 -7.11 -8.54 -1.16
C TYR A 12 -6.74 -9.99 -1.45
N ARG A 13 -5.45 -10.32 -1.67
CA ARG A 13 -5.03 -11.70 -2.00
C ARG A 13 -5.16 -12.66 -0.82
N GLY A 14 -5.24 -12.15 0.42
CA GLY A 14 -5.19 -12.98 1.63
C GLY A 14 -3.80 -13.59 1.86
N GLY A 15 -3.56 -14.07 3.08
CA GLY A 15 -2.29 -14.69 3.50
C GLY A 15 -1.82 -14.19 4.87
N GLU A 16 -0.60 -14.54 5.24
CA GLU A 16 0.02 -14.12 6.52
C GLU A 16 0.67 -12.74 6.42
N MET A 17 1.06 -12.32 5.20
CA MET A 17 1.67 -11.02 4.91
C MET A 17 1.02 -10.36 3.70
N HIS A 18 1.09 -9.03 3.63
CA HIS A 18 0.63 -8.32 2.44
C HIS A 18 1.46 -8.73 1.22
N CYS A 19 0.82 -9.03 0.09
CA CYS A 19 1.57 -9.52 -1.07
C CYS A 19 2.49 -8.47 -1.72
N GLY A 20 2.27 -7.17 -1.49
CA GLY A 20 3.12 -6.08 -2.02
C GLY A 20 2.98 -5.75 -3.50
N ARG A 21 2.28 -6.58 -4.29
CA ARG A 21 2.10 -6.42 -5.75
C ARG A 21 0.65 -6.26 -6.22
N CYS A 22 -0.33 -6.41 -5.34
CA CYS A 22 -1.74 -6.22 -5.71
C CYS A 22 -2.12 -4.73 -5.69
N GLY A 23 -3.17 -4.34 -6.43
CA GLY A 23 -3.59 -2.94 -6.53
C GLY A 23 -3.74 -2.25 -5.17
N THR A 24 -4.42 -2.90 -4.22
CA THR A 24 -4.59 -2.32 -2.87
C THR A 24 -3.29 -2.23 -2.04
N CYS A 25 -2.34 -3.15 -2.23
CA CYS A 25 -1.01 -3.05 -1.61
C CYS A 25 -0.20 -1.89 -2.19
N VAL A 26 -0.30 -1.69 -3.51
CA VAL A 26 0.34 -0.56 -4.20
C VAL A 26 -0.25 0.75 -3.70
N GLU A 27 -1.58 0.91 -3.74
CA GLU A 27 -2.26 2.10 -3.24
C GLU A 27 -1.92 2.41 -1.77
N ARG A 28 -1.86 1.38 -0.91
CA ARG A 28 -1.42 1.54 0.47
C ARG A 28 -0.01 2.13 0.55
N ARG A 29 0.97 1.49 -0.09
CA ARG A 29 2.38 1.93 -0.05
C ARG A 29 2.52 3.37 -0.55
N GLU A 30 1.82 3.69 -1.64
CA GLU A 30 1.81 5.05 -2.16
C GLU A 30 1.14 6.06 -1.21
N ALA A 31 0.06 5.68 -0.53
CA ALA A 31 -0.59 6.56 0.44
C ALA A 31 0.37 6.88 1.61
N PHE A 32 1.11 5.88 2.11
CA PHE A 32 2.16 6.10 3.11
C PHE A 32 3.26 7.04 2.60
N LEU A 33 3.75 6.82 1.37
CA LEU A 33 4.74 7.69 0.74
C LEU A 33 4.23 9.13 0.56
N ARG A 34 3.00 9.32 0.07
CA ARG A 34 2.38 10.63 -0.09
C ARG A 34 2.16 11.34 1.26
N ALA A 35 1.86 10.58 2.30
CA ALA A 35 1.72 11.11 3.66
C ALA A 35 3.08 11.41 4.34
N GLY A 36 4.20 11.01 3.73
CA GLY A 36 5.54 11.12 4.34
C GLY A 36 5.70 10.24 5.58
N LEU A 37 4.89 9.18 5.70
CA LEU A 37 4.89 8.26 6.84
C LEU A 37 5.62 6.97 6.47
N VAL A 38 6.27 6.35 7.46
CA VAL A 38 6.85 5.02 7.30
C VAL A 38 5.71 3.99 7.28
N ASP A 39 5.68 3.15 6.26
CA ASP A 39 4.74 2.04 6.16
C ASP A 39 5.14 0.92 7.14
N PRO A 40 4.36 0.61 8.19
CA PRO A 40 4.69 -0.44 9.16
C PRO A 40 4.40 -1.87 8.65
N THR A 41 3.88 -2.04 7.44
CA THR A 41 3.50 -3.38 6.92
C THR A 41 4.70 -4.14 6.41
N SER A 42 4.74 -5.42 6.77
CA SER A 42 5.62 -6.42 6.14
C SER A 42 4.99 -6.95 4.85
N TYR A 43 5.75 -6.89 3.76
CA TYR A 43 5.32 -7.34 2.44
C TYR A 43 6.12 -8.56 1.97
N HIS A 44 5.45 -9.51 1.32
CA HIS A 44 6.12 -10.65 0.67
C HIS A 44 6.97 -10.21 -0.52
N HIS A 45 6.53 -9.15 -1.22
CA HIS A 45 7.24 -8.56 -2.34
C HIS A 45 7.50 -7.08 -2.08
N THR A 46 8.77 -6.69 -2.12
CA THR A 46 9.24 -5.32 -1.86
C THR A 46 9.72 -4.61 -3.12
N ASP A 47 9.33 -5.10 -4.30
CA ASP A 47 9.69 -4.50 -5.57
C ASP A 47 9.31 -3.00 -5.61
N PRO A 48 10.02 -2.20 -6.42
CA PRO A 48 9.66 -0.80 -6.65
C PRO A 48 8.20 -0.68 -7.06
N LEU A 49 7.55 0.39 -6.59
CA LEU A 49 6.17 0.65 -6.97
C LEU A 49 6.08 0.84 -8.49
N PRO A 50 5.07 0.23 -9.14
CA PRO A 50 4.85 0.47 -10.55
C PRO A 50 4.57 1.96 -10.78
N PRO A 51 4.96 2.53 -11.93
CA PRO A 51 4.60 3.89 -12.25
C PRO A 51 3.07 4.00 -12.27
N LYS A 52 2.54 5.06 -11.65
CA LYS A 52 1.11 5.32 -11.71
C LYS A 52 0.67 5.42 -13.17
N PRO A 53 -0.43 4.75 -13.57
CA PRO A 53 -1.06 5.09 -14.84
C PRO A 53 -1.44 6.57 -14.77
N VAL A 54 -1.09 7.33 -15.81
CA VAL A 54 -1.51 8.72 -16.01
C VAL A 54 -2.99 8.75 -16.40
N THR A 55 -3.86 8.28 -15.51
CA THR A 55 -5.30 8.52 -15.64
C THR A 55 -5.58 9.89 -15.05
N GLY A 56 -5.99 10.83 -15.90
CA GLY A 56 -6.40 12.16 -15.47
C GLY A 56 -7.59 12.07 -14.51
N GLU A 57 -7.33 12.19 -13.21
CA GLU A 57 -8.35 12.49 -12.21
C GLU A 57 -8.78 13.95 -12.41
N GLY A 58 -9.76 14.11 -13.28
CA GLY A 58 -10.60 15.29 -13.40
C GLY A 58 -12.05 14.83 -13.46
N VAL A 59 -12.68 14.74 -12.28
CA VAL A 59 -14.10 15.03 -12.02
C VAL A 59 -14.25 15.53 -10.59
#